data_AF-A0A2E1KJ97-F1
#
_entry.id   AF-A0A2E1KJ97-F1
#
_cell.length_a   1.000
_cell.length_b   1.000
_cell.length_c   1.000
_cell.angle_alpha   90.00
_cell.angle_beta   90.00
_cell.angle_gamma   90.00
#
_symmetry.space_group_name_H-M   'P 1'
#
loop_
_entity.id
_entity.type
_entity.pdbx_description
1 polymer ?
#
loop_
_entity_poly.entity_id
_entity_poly.type
_entity_poly.pdbx_seq_one_letter_code
_entity_poly.pdbx_strand_id
1 'polypeptide(L)'
;MAVVSQPCDKNCNVAQPGNVDQELNEFWSGNPWNIFEKHNLSSFERNRAYLNVAGQDFLEVSYLTGADIDSDSRAVLAVDTRNNGQLDLILRQAGGGALRIFENRFPPGNFLKVSLRGIESNRLGLGARLVAYVGERQLVRELFPVNSNQSQAPNIVHFGLGDAERVDRLHVRWPSGQEQDLSDLPHNQHVVIEEGKAVVETVLPGERIQP
;
A
#
# COMPACT_ATOMS: atom_id res chain seq x y z
N MET A 1 8.55 28.62 -15.67
CA MET A 1 9.87 28.09 -16.10
C MET A 1 10.86 28.40 -14.98
N ALA A 2 11.27 27.41 -14.18
CA ALA A 2 12.20 27.63 -13.08
C ALA A 2 13.55 26.97 -13.41
N VAL A 3 14.58 27.79 -13.57
CA VAL A 3 15.98 27.34 -13.59
C VAL A 3 16.50 27.54 -12.17
N VAL A 4 16.79 26.45 -11.47
CA VAL A 4 17.42 26.50 -10.13
C VAL A 4 18.89 26.16 -10.33
N SER A 5 19.78 27.15 -10.25
CA SER A 5 21.22 26.97 -10.42
C SER A 5 21.98 26.60 -9.14
N GLN A 6 21.32 26.40 -7.99
CA GLN A 6 21.96 25.93 -6.76
C GLN A 6 21.03 25.01 -5.94
N PRO A 7 21.10 23.67 -6.12
CA PRO A 7 20.18 22.72 -5.49
C PRO A 7 20.39 22.49 -3.97
N CYS A 8 21.30 23.20 -3.30
CA CYS A 8 21.91 22.69 -2.07
C CYS A 8 21.54 23.40 -0.76
N ASP A 9 21.05 24.64 -0.78
CA ASP A 9 20.62 25.32 0.46
C ASP A 9 19.09 25.35 0.59
N LYS A 10 18.55 24.33 1.25
CA LYS A 10 17.12 24.20 1.54
C LYS A 10 16.58 25.27 2.50
N ASN A 11 17.44 26.09 3.11
CA ASN A 11 17.03 27.17 4.02
C ASN A 11 17.02 28.54 3.33
N CYS A 12 17.58 28.68 2.13
CA CYS A 12 17.62 29.98 1.46
C CYS A 12 16.23 30.40 0.96
N ASN A 13 15.91 31.67 1.12
CA ASN A 13 14.75 32.30 0.48
C ASN A 13 15.25 33.26 -0.59
N VAL A 14 14.70 33.13 -1.80
CA VAL A 14 14.91 34.07 -2.90
C VAL A 14 13.80 35.11 -2.94
N ALA A 15 14.15 36.32 -3.37
CA ALA A 15 13.20 37.41 -3.55
C ALA A 15 12.24 37.11 -4.72
N GLN A 16 11.03 37.64 -4.62
CA GLN A 16 10.00 37.49 -5.63
C GLN A 16 10.44 38.17 -6.95
N PRO A 17 10.43 37.47 -8.10
CA PRO A 17 10.96 37.98 -9.37
C PRO A 17 10.04 39.00 -10.06
N GLY A 18 8.79 39.12 -9.63
CA GLY A 18 7.79 40.03 -10.19
C GLY A 18 6.46 39.96 -9.44
N ASN A 19 5.50 40.78 -9.84
CA ASN A 19 4.17 40.79 -9.19
C ASN A 19 3.43 39.47 -9.45
N VAL A 20 2.80 38.92 -8.42
CA VAL A 20 1.95 37.72 -8.50
C VAL A 20 0.55 38.12 -8.92
N ASP A 21 -0.02 37.42 -9.90
CA ASP A 21 -1.41 37.60 -10.31
C ASP A 21 -2.37 36.78 -9.44
N GLN A 22 -3.01 37.45 -8.47
CA GLN A 22 -3.95 36.78 -7.56
C GLN A 22 -5.26 36.38 -8.25
N GLU A 23 -5.66 37.02 -9.35
CA GLU A 23 -6.89 36.67 -10.07
C GLU A 23 -6.74 35.31 -10.78
N LEU A 24 -5.51 34.98 -11.20
CA LEU A 24 -5.17 33.67 -11.77
C LEU A 24 -4.81 32.60 -10.72
N ASN A 25 -4.98 32.89 -9.42
CA ASN A 25 -4.51 32.06 -8.31
C ASN A 25 -2.99 31.76 -8.36
N GLU A 26 -2.19 32.68 -8.91
CA GLU A 26 -0.74 32.54 -8.82
C GLU A 26 -0.29 32.69 -7.36
N PHE A 27 0.80 32.01 -7.01
CA PHE A 27 1.47 32.20 -5.74
C PHE A 27 2.98 32.21 -5.94
N TRP A 28 3.69 32.88 -5.03
CA TRP A 28 5.14 32.86 -4.97
C TRP A 28 5.60 32.22 -3.67
N SER A 29 6.55 31.30 -3.77
CA SER A 29 7.32 30.82 -2.62
C SER A 29 8.78 31.16 -2.84
N GLY A 30 9.36 31.96 -1.93
CA GLY A 30 10.78 32.29 -1.94
C GLY A 30 11.68 31.06 -1.73
N ASN A 31 11.13 29.96 -1.23
CA ASN A 31 11.83 28.70 -1.09
C ASN A 31 10.92 27.56 -1.61
N PRO A 32 11.33 26.81 -2.65
CA PRO A 32 10.50 25.74 -3.20
C PRO A 32 10.22 24.61 -2.20
N TRP A 33 11.08 24.42 -1.18
CA TRP A 33 10.88 23.42 -0.13
C TRP A 33 9.76 23.81 0.86
N ASN A 34 9.43 25.10 0.96
CA ASN A 34 8.36 25.60 1.83
C ASN A 34 6.99 25.64 1.12
N ILE A 35 6.94 25.31 -0.18
CA ILE A 35 5.68 25.32 -0.94
C ILE A 35 4.65 24.49 -0.19
N PHE A 36 4.99 23.26 0.20
CA PHE A 36 4.10 22.31 0.85
C PHE A 36 3.58 22.74 2.24
N GLU A 37 4.14 23.79 2.86
CA GLU A 37 3.68 24.29 4.16
C GLU A 37 2.46 25.22 4.04
N LYS A 38 2.34 25.96 2.93
CA LYS A 38 1.33 27.03 2.75
C LYS A 38 0.62 27.00 1.41
N HIS A 39 1.17 26.27 0.44
CA HIS A 39 0.70 26.20 -0.93
C HIS A 39 0.71 24.75 -1.40
N ASN A 40 -0.06 24.46 -2.44
CA ASN A 40 -0.08 23.13 -3.03
C ASN A 40 -0.13 23.30 -4.54
N LEU A 41 0.86 22.74 -5.23
CA LEU A 41 1.00 22.81 -6.69
C LEU A 41 -0.07 21.99 -7.42
N SER A 42 -0.81 21.17 -6.68
CA SER A 42 -1.80 20.20 -7.19
C SER A 42 -3.02 20.10 -6.26
N SER A 43 -3.58 21.23 -5.81
CA SER A 43 -4.84 21.23 -5.07
C SER A 43 -5.98 20.64 -5.90
N PHE A 44 -6.87 19.87 -5.26
CA PHE A 44 -8.10 19.29 -5.85
C PHE A 44 -7.87 18.17 -6.89
N GLU A 45 -6.74 17.46 -6.82
CA GLU A 45 -6.59 16.19 -7.54
C GLU A 45 -7.54 15.15 -6.94
N ARG A 46 -8.54 14.77 -7.73
CA ARG A 46 -9.50 13.73 -7.35
C ARG A 46 -8.83 12.37 -7.32
N ASN A 47 -9.12 11.61 -6.28
CA ASN A 47 -8.61 10.26 -6.14
C ASN A 47 -9.20 9.35 -7.21
N ARG A 48 -8.38 8.44 -7.73
CA ARG A 48 -8.80 7.42 -8.69
C ARG A 48 -8.62 6.01 -8.14
N ALA A 49 -9.65 5.18 -8.27
CA ALA A 49 -9.68 3.76 -7.96
C ALA A 49 -9.95 2.97 -9.23
N TYR A 50 -9.06 2.02 -9.53
CA TYR A 50 -9.18 1.18 -10.72
C TYR A 50 -9.38 -0.28 -10.30
N LEU A 51 -10.41 -0.91 -10.84
CA LEU A 51 -10.70 -2.33 -10.67
C LEU A 51 -9.97 -3.13 -11.75
N ASN A 52 -9.09 -4.02 -11.32
CA ASN A 52 -8.44 -4.98 -12.22
C ASN A 52 -9.46 -6.02 -12.72
N VAL A 53 -9.62 -6.13 -14.05
CA VAL A 53 -10.49 -7.09 -14.72
C VAL A 53 -9.67 -8.31 -15.16
N ALA A 54 -9.35 -9.17 -14.20
CA ALA A 54 -8.66 -10.45 -14.43
C ALA A 54 -7.35 -10.34 -15.25
N GLY A 55 -6.61 -9.23 -15.08
CA GLY A 55 -5.35 -8.96 -15.75
C GLY A 55 -5.47 -8.50 -17.20
N GLN A 56 -6.69 -8.33 -17.72
CA GLN A 56 -6.94 -7.91 -19.11
C GLN A 56 -7.05 -6.39 -19.23
N ASP A 57 -7.69 -5.75 -18.25
CA ASP A 57 -7.95 -4.31 -18.27
C ASP A 57 -8.12 -3.75 -16.85
N PHE A 58 -8.23 -2.42 -16.74
CA PHE A 58 -8.54 -1.68 -15.53
C PHE A 58 -9.73 -0.75 -15.75
N LEU A 59 -10.81 -0.98 -15.02
CA LEU A 59 -11.98 -0.09 -15.03
C LEU A 59 -11.85 0.98 -13.95
N GLU A 60 -12.04 2.24 -14.33
CA GLU A 60 -12.14 3.34 -13.37
C GLU A 60 -13.49 3.24 -12.63
N VAL A 61 -13.44 3.11 -11.30
CA VAL A 61 -14.62 2.84 -10.43
C VAL A 61 -14.66 3.77 -9.21
N SER A 62 -14.01 4.93 -9.25
CA SER A 62 -13.89 5.84 -8.10
C SER A 62 -15.22 6.37 -7.64
N TYR A 63 -16.10 6.71 -8.59
CA TYR A 63 -17.45 7.16 -8.27
C TYR A 63 -18.26 6.06 -7.55
N LEU A 64 -18.20 4.82 -8.06
CA LEU A 64 -18.94 3.68 -7.51
C LEU A 64 -18.45 3.27 -6.12
N THR A 65 -17.14 3.38 -5.88
CA THR A 65 -16.52 3.06 -4.58
C THR A 65 -16.63 4.20 -3.58
N GLY A 66 -17.10 5.38 -3.99
CA GLY A 66 -17.07 6.61 -3.22
C GLY A 66 -15.66 7.19 -3.04
N ALA A 67 -14.64 6.58 -3.65
CA ALA A 67 -13.27 7.04 -3.58
C ALA A 67 -13.04 8.34 -4.37
N ASP A 68 -13.94 8.76 -5.27
CA ASP A 68 -13.89 10.04 -5.99
C ASP A 68 -14.13 11.24 -5.03
N ILE A 69 -13.13 11.52 -4.20
CA ILE A 69 -13.16 12.60 -3.21
C ILE A 69 -12.21 13.72 -3.59
N ASP A 70 -12.66 14.94 -3.31
CA ASP A 70 -11.92 16.15 -3.59
C ASP A 70 -10.96 16.51 -2.45
N SER A 71 -9.97 15.65 -2.20
CA SER A 71 -9.08 15.78 -1.04
C SER A 71 -7.60 15.75 -1.33
N ASP A 72 -7.15 15.63 -2.60
CA ASP A 72 -5.72 15.52 -2.94
C ASP A 72 -4.97 14.54 -2.02
N SER A 73 -5.40 13.27 -2.04
CA SER A 73 -4.79 12.24 -1.21
C SER A 73 -3.44 11.82 -1.77
N ARG A 74 -2.41 11.87 -0.93
CA ARG A 74 -1.04 11.46 -1.30
C ARG A 74 -0.61 10.17 -0.62
N ALA A 75 -1.23 9.84 0.51
CA ALA A 75 -1.05 8.56 1.16
C ALA A 75 -2.30 7.70 1.03
N VAL A 76 -2.13 6.43 0.67
CA VAL A 76 -3.15 5.39 0.69
C VAL A 76 -2.56 4.13 1.31
N LEU A 77 -3.25 3.56 2.29
CA LEU A 77 -2.89 2.29 2.93
C LEU A 77 -4.06 1.32 2.81
N ALA A 78 -3.81 0.12 2.32
CA ALA A 78 -4.77 -0.98 2.34
C ALA A 78 -4.54 -1.85 3.58
N VAL A 79 -5.51 -1.90 4.50
CA VAL A 79 -5.38 -2.61 5.78
C VAL A 79 -6.68 -3.30 6.16
N ASP A 80 -6.60 -4.53 6.66
CA ASP A 80 -7.72 -5.28 7.23
C ASP A 80 -7.99 -4.79 8.67
N THR A 81 -8.70 -3.67 8.82
CA THR A 81 -8.86 -3.01 10.14
C THR A 81 -9.78 -3.78 11.09
N ARG A 82 -10.70 -4.58 10.54
CA ARG A 82 -11.67 -5.39 11.28
C ARG A 82 -11.22 -6.85 11.45
N ASN A 83 -10.04 -7.20 10.94
CA ASN A 83 -9.52 -8.57 10.94
C ASN A 83 -10.49 -9.58 10.31
N ASN A 84 -11.23 -9.16 9.28
CA ASN A 84 -12.25 -9.95 8.58
C ASN A 84 -11.83 -10.34 7.15
N GLY A 85 -10.58 -10.06 6.77
CA GLY A 85 -10.04 -10.35 5.44
C GLY A 85 -10.37 -9.34 4.36
N GLN A 86 -11.23 -8.36 4.64
CA GLN A 86 -11.56 -7.29 3.71
C GLN A 86 -10.64 -6.10 3.97
N LEU A 87 -9.77 -5.80 3.01
CA LEU A 87 -8.88 -4.63 3.09
C LEU A 87 -9.70 -3.36 2.94
N ASP A 88 -9.66 -2.51 3.96
CA ASP A 88 -10.14 -1.13 3.92
C ASP A 88 -9.04 -0.21 3.39
N LEU A 89 -9.40 1.00 2.96
CA LEU A 89 -8.43 2.01 2.57
C LEU A 89 -8.37 3.14 3.60
N ILE A 90 -7.18 3.45 4.09
CA ILE A 90 -6.91 4.63 4.92
C ILE A 90 -6.16 5.65 4.07
N LEU A 91 -6.73 6.85 3.96
CA LEU A 91 -6.19 7.92 3.13
C LEU A 91 -5.77 9.12 3.96
N ARG A 92 -4.65 9.74 3.56
CA ARG A 92 -4.20 11.04 4.06
C ARG A 92 -4.03 12.02 2.91
N GLN A 93 -4.70 13.16 3.04
CA GLN A 93 -4.58 14.32 2.18
C GLN A 93 -3.33 15.14 2.47
N ALA A 94 -2.70 15.69 1.42
CA ALA A 94 -1.53 16.55 1.55
C ALA A 94 -1.83 17.81 2.38
N GLY A 95 -3.00 18.43 2.14
CA GLY A 95 -3.40 19.68 2.78
C GLY A 95 -3.87 19.58 4.23
N GLY A 96 -3.66 18.46 4.93
CA GLY A 96 -4.03 18.32 6.35
C GLY A 96 -5.32 17.54 6.59
N GLY A 97 -6.28 18.06 7.37
CA GLY A 97 -7.59 17.43 7.57
C GLY A 97 -7.62 16.10 8.34
N ALA A 98 -8.83 15.53 8.45
CA ALA A 98 -9.04 14.24 9.10
C ALA A 98 -8.53 13.08 8.22
N LEU A 99 -8.02 12.02 8.86
CA LEU A 99 -7.83 10.74 8.17
C LEU A 99 -9.18 10.23 7.69
N ARG A 100 -9.22 9.72 6.45
CA ARG A 100 -10.43 9.11 5.88
C ARG A 100 -10.23 7.61 5.82
N ILE A 101 -11.25 6.86 6.23
CA ILE A 101 -11.28 5.40 6.18
C ILE A 101 -12.43 5.00 5.26
N PHE A 102 -12.10 4.27 4.20
CA PHE A 102 -13.06 3.68 3.27
C PHE A 102 -13.21 2.22 3.65
N GLU A 103 -14.30 1.93 4.35
CA GLU A 103 -14.68 0.58 4.69
C GLU A 103 -15.02 -0.21 3.43
N ASN A 104 -14.37 -1.35 3.26
CA ASN A 104 -14.69 -2.25 2.16
C ASN A 104 -15.99 -3.00 2.44
N ARG A 105 -16.99 -2.73 1.61
CA ARG A 105 -18.34 -3.31 1.67
C ARG A 105 -18.71 -4.17 0.46
N PHE A 106 -17.71 -4.57 -0.34
CA PHE A 106 -17.94 -5.58 -1.36
C PHE A 106 -18.33 -6.92 -0.73
N PRO A 107 -19.01 -7.82 -1.46
CA PRO A 107 -19.26 -9.17 -0.98
C PRO A 107 -17.97 -9.82 -0.46
N PRO A 108 -18.01 -10.47 0.71
CA PRO A 108 -16.82 -11.08 1.29
C PRO A 108 -16.32 -12.21 0.38
N GLY A 109 -15.01 -12.31 0.26
CA GLY A 109 -14.34 -13.44 -0.38
C GLY A 109 -13.32 -14.04 0.56
N ASN A 110 -12.85 -15.23 0.22
CA ASN A 110 -11.82 -15.93 0.97
C ASN A 110 -10.47 -15.21 0.85
N PHE A 111 -9.63 -15.36 1.87
CA PHE A 111 -8.31 -14.71 1.91
C PHE A 111 -7.22 -15.61 2.48
N LEU A 112 -5.95 -15.23 2.29
CA LEU A 112 -4.81 -15.71 3.08
C LEU A 112 -3.95 -14.51 3.49
N LYS A 113 -3.66 -14.39 4.79
CA LYS A 113 -2.69 -13.43 5.32
C LYS A 113 -1.40 -14.16 5.65
N VAL A 114 -0.27 -13.60 5.24
CA VAL A 114 1.06 -14.20 5.46
C VAL A 114 1.98 -13.18 6.14
N SER A 115 2.50 -13.54 7.30
CA SER A 115 3.62 -12.87 7.95
C SER A 115 4.88 -13.69 7.76
N LEU A 116 6.00 -13.02 7.53
CA LEU A 116 7.31 -13.67 7.35
C LEU A 116 8.21 -13.43 8.55
N ARG A 117 8.98 -14.45 8.92
CA ARG A 117 10.10 -14.36 9.87
C ARG A 117 11.38 -14.81 9.16
N GLY A 118 12.25 -13.86 8.85
CA GLY A 118 13.56 -14.14 8.27
C GLY A 118 14.55 -14.64 9.33
N ILE A 119 15.44 -15.54 8.92
CA ILE A 119 16.54 -16.10 9.71
C ILE A 119 17.89 -15.66 9.13
N GLU A 120 18.11 -15.94 7.84
CA GLU A 120 19.27 -15.43 7.10
C GLU A 120 18.95 -14.07 6.46
N SER A 121 17.73 -13.95 5.93
CA SER A 121 17.15 -12.69 5.50
C SER A 121 16.86 -11.77 6.70
N ASN A 122 16.56 -10.50 6.42
CA ASN A 122 16.11 -9.59 7.48
C ASN A 122 14.88 -10.16 8.21
N ARG A 123 14.80 -9.97 9.54
CA ARG A 123 13.79 -10.60 10.41
C ARG A 123 12.35 -10.42 9.94
N LEU A 124 12.06 -9.34 9.24
CA LEU A 124 10.71 -9.00 8.77
C LEU A 124 10.42 -9.54 7.35
N GLY A 125 11.38 -10.22 6.71
CA GLY A 125 11.25 -10.73 5.35
C GLY A 125 11.10 -9.65 4.27
N LEU A 126 11.46 -8.40 4.55
CA LEU A 126 11.29 -7.28 3.61
C LEU A 126 12.05 -7.55 2.31
N GLY A 127 11.38 -7.40 1.18
CA GLY A 127 11.91 -7.74 -0.15
C GLY A 127 11.63 -9.18 -0.60
N ALA A 128 11.01 -10.03 0.24
CA ALA A 128 10.57 -11.35 -0.20
C ALA A 128 9.48 -11.25 -1.27
N ARG A 129 9.51 -12.17 -2.23
CA ARG A 129 8.49 -12.32 -3.27
C ARG A 129 7.71 -13.61 -3.03
N LEU A 130 6.39 -13.49 -2.94
CA LEU A 130 5.48 -14.60 -2.70
C LEU A 130 4.61 -14.82 -3.93
N VAL A 131 4.43 -16.09 -4.29
CA VAL A 131 3.58 -16.52 -5.39
C VAL A 131 2.62 -17.58 -4.88
N ALA A 132 1.34 -17.24 -4.80
CA ALA A 132 0.27 -18.18 -4.47
C ALA A 132 -0.36 -18.75 -5.75
N TYR A 133 -0.44 -20.07 -5.82
CA TYR A 133 -1.10 -20.83 -6.87
C TYR A 133 -2.46 -21.28 -6.34
N VAL A 134 -3.54 -20.92 -7.04
CA VAL A 134 -4.93 -21.11 -6.61
C VAL A 134 -5.77 -21.58 -7.81
N GLY A 135 -5.89 -22.89 -7.97
CA GLY A 135 -6.35 -23.52 -9.20
C GLY A 135 -5.46 -23.11 -10.37
N GLU A 136 -6.06 -22.57 -11.42
CA GLU A 136 -5.33 -22.09 -12.61
C GLU A 136 -4.74 -20.67 -12.44
N ARG A 137 -5.00 -20.01 -11.31
CA ARG A 137 -4.57 -18.63 -11.08
C ARG A 137 -3.25 -18.56 -10.34
N GLN A 138 -2.44 -17.57 -10.69
CA GLN A 138 -1.21 -17.21 -9.99
C GLN A 138 -1.33 -15.80 -9.44
N LEU A 139 -1.20 -15.65 -8.12
CA LEU A 139 -1.22 -14.36 -7.44
C LEU A 139 0.18 -14.03 -6.94
N VAL A 140 0.72 -12.89 -7.37
CA VAL A 140 2.08 -12.46 -7.00
C VAL A 140 1.99 -11.28 -6.03
N ARG A 141 2.78 -11.33 -4.96
CA ARG A 141 2.96 -10.26 -4.00
C ARG A 141 4.43 -10.11 -3.63
N GLU A 142 4.84 -8.88 -3.33
CA GLU A 142 6.14 -8.58 -2.78
C GLU A 142 5.94 -7.93 -1.41
N LEU A 143 6.74 -8.34 -0.42
CA LEU A 143 6.69 -7.76 0.90
C LEU A 143 7.50 -6.46 0.92
N PHE A 144 6.84 -5.38 0.53
CA PHE A 144 7.40 -4.03 0.56
C PHE A 144 6.37 -3.06 1.17
N PRO A 145 6.43 -2.83 2.50
CA PRO A 145 5.40 -2.08 3.24
C PRO A 145 5.43 -0.56 2.95
N VAL A 146 6.50 -0.05 2.34
CA VAL A 146 6.66 1.38 2.03
C VAL A 146 6.23 1.64 0.59
N ASN A 147 4.92 1.78 0.36
CA ASN A 147 4.37 1.86 -1.00
C ASN A 147 3.48 3.09 -1.24
N SER A 148 3.48 4.07 -0.34
CA SER A 148 2.75 5.32 -0.50
C SER A 148 3.43 6.50 0.22
N ASN A 149 3.01 7.74 -0.06
CA ASN A 149 3.68 8.94 0.46
C ASN A 149 3.57 9.00 1.99
N GLN A 150 4.70 9.16 2.68
CA GLN A 150 4.78 9.32 4.15
C GLN A 150 3.95 8.29 4.94
N SER A 151 3.85 7.07 4.44
CA SER A 151 3.03 6.01 5.04
C SER A 151 3.67 4.64 4.88
N GLN A 152 3.30 3.73 5.77
CA GLN A 152 3.81 2.37 5.81
C GLN A 152 2.68 1.40 6.14
N ALA A 153 2.49 0.38 5.32
CA ALA A 153 1.56 -0.70 5.56
C ALA A 153 2.13 -1.71 6.58
N PRO A 154 1.29 -2.54 7.23
CA PRO A 154 1.78 -3.66 8.03
C PRO A 154 2.66 -4.62 7.22
N ASN A 155 3.60 -5.32 7.89
CA ASN A 155 4.42 -6.38 7.29
C ASN A 155 3.62 -7.68 7.12
N ILE A 156 2.49 -7.60 6.42
CA ILE A 156 1.56 -8.70 6.18
C ILE A 156 1.25 -8.71 4.69
N VAL A 157 1.51 -9.84 4.05
CA VAL A 157 1.10 -10.08 2.67
C VAL A 157 -0.33 -10.59 2.67
N HIS A 158 -1.19 -9.95 1.88
CA HIS A 158 -2.59 -10.35 1.72
C HIS A 158 -2.85 -10.88 0.31
N PHE A 159 -3.47 -12.06 0.27
CA PHE A 159 -4.01 -12.68 -0.94
C PHE A 159 -5.54 -12.75 -0.83
N GLY A 160 -6.25 -12.11 -1.76
CA GLY A 160 -7.67 -12.38 -1.98
C GLY A 160 -7.83 -13.61 -2.88
N LEU A 161 -8.58 -14.61 -2.40
CA LEU A 161 -8.75 -15.92 -3.05
C LEU A 161 -10.07 -16.04 -3.82
N GLY A 162 -11.02 -15.12 -3.60
CA GLY A 162 -12.38 -15.23 -4.16
C GLY A 162 -13.11 -16.38 -3.48
N ASP A 163 -13.63 -17.33 -4.26
CA ASP A 163 -14.35 -18.50 -3.71
C ASP A 163 -13.44 -19.69 -3.41
N ALA A 164 -12.13 -19.60 -3.68
CA ALA A 164 -11.23 -20.71 -3.45
C ALA A 164 -11.03 -20.98 -1.95
N GLU A 165 -11.09 -22.26 -1.56
CA GLU A 165 -11.01 -22.70 -0.17
C GLU A 165 -9.57 -22.99 0.31
N ARG A 166 -8.59 -22.91 -0.59
CA ARG A 166 -7.18 -23.15 -0.29
C ARG A 166 -6.26 -22.48 -1.30
N VAL A 167 -5.01 -22.29 -0.89
CA VAL A 167 -3.86 -22.03 -1.77
C VAL A 167 -3.14 -23.36 -1.97
N ASP A 168 -3.13 -23.86 -3.20
CA ASP A 168 -2.57 -25.17 -3.54
C ASP A 168 -1.06 -25.20 -3.27
N ARG A 169 -0.38 -24.11 -3.65
CA ARG A 169 1.03 -23.88 -3.37
C ARG A 169 1.32 -22.41 -3.10
N LEU A 170 2.10 -22.13 -2.08
CA LEU A 170 2.69 -20.82 -1.82
C LEU A 170 4.20 -20.95 -1.95
N HIS A 171 4.77 -20.28 -2.95
CA HIS A 171 6.20 -20.19 -3.17
C HIS A 171 6.73 -18.87 -2.62
N VAL A 172 7.74 -18.91 -1.76
CA VAL A 172 8.40 -17.75 -1.16
C VAL A 172 9.85 -17.72 -1.63
N ARG A 173 10.23 -16.64 -2.32
CA ARG A 173 11.62 -16.31 -2.60
C ARG A 173 12.09 -15.26 -1.61
N TRP A 174 13.03 -15.62 -0.76
CA TRP A 174 13.57 -14.79 0.31
C TRP A 174 14.66 -13.84 -0.20
N PRO A 175 14.90 -12.69 0.47
CA PRO A 175 16.00 -11.78 0.16
C PRO A 175 17.40 -12.41 0.18
N SER A 176 17.61 -13.43 1.02
CA SER A 176 18.82 -14.27 1.05
C SER A 176 19.08 -15.02 -0.26
N GLY A 177 18.05 -15.18 -1.10
CA GLY A 177 18.06 -16.04 -2.28
C GLY A 177 17.51 -17.45 -2.02
N GLN A 178 17.21 -17.80 -0.76
CA GLN A 178 16.54 -19.05 -0.44
C GLN A 178 15.13 -19.09 -1.05
N GLU A 179 14.70 -20.28 -1.46
CA GLU A 179 13.37 -20.54 -1.99
C GLU A 179 12.67 -21.57 -1.12
N GLN A 180 11.37 -21.37 -0.88
CA GLN A 180 10.59 -22.19 0.02
C GLN A 180 9.19 -22.38 -0.52
N ASP A 181 8.77 -23.65 -0.61
CA ASP A 181 7.43 -24.02 -1.04
C ASP A 181 6.61 -24.56 0.13
N LEU A 182 5.37 -24.10 0.22
CA LEU A 182 4.36 -24.60 1.14
C LEU A 182 3.15 -25.02 0.33
N SER A 183 2.48 -26.09 0.75
CA SER A 183 1.34 -26.66 0.02
C SER A 183 0.10 -26.72 0.89
N ASP A 184 -1.06 -26.74 0.25
CA ASP A 184 -2.37 -26.96 0.88
C ASP A 184 -2.66 -26.01 2.06
N LEU A 185 -2.46 -24.71 1.85
CA LEU A 185 -2.76 -23.71 2.88
C LEU A 185 -4.26 -23.38 2.84
N PRO A 186 -5.02 -23.66 3.92
CA PRO A 186 -6.44 -23.36 3.96
C PRO A 186 -6.72 -21.84 3.90
N HIS A 187 -7.85 -21.49 3.32
CA HIS A 187 -8.35 -20.12 3.29
C HIS A 187 -8.74 -19.57 4.68
N ASN A 188 -8.95 -18.26 4.73
CA ASN A 188 -9.38 -17.49 5.90
C ASN A 188 -8.46 -17.61 7.11
N GLN A 189 -7.16 -17.76 6.84
CA GLN A 189 -6.13 -17.85 7.87
C GLN A 189 -5.13 -16.70 7.80
N HIS A 190 -4.53 -16.43 8.96
CA HIS A 190 -3.28 -15.70 9.06
C HIS A 190 -2.19 -16.69 9.43
N VAL A 191 -1.24 -16.88 8.53
CA VAL A 191 -0.10 -17.78 8.73
C VAL A 191 1.20 -17.03 8.93
N VAL A 192 2.09 -17.58 9.75
CA VAL A 192 3.48 -17.14 9.88
C VAL A 192 4.38 -18.19 9.26
N ILE A 193 5.26 -17.74 8.37
CA ILE A 193 6.23 -18.56 7.68
C ILE A 193 7.62 -18.13 8.11
N GLU A 194 8.39 -19.06 8.65
CA GLU A 194 9.78 -18.84 9.02
C GLU A 194 10.71 -19.38 7.94
N GLU A 195 11.73 -18.60 7.60
CA GLU A 195 12.70 -18.92 6.57
C GLU A 195 13.40 -20.26 6.83
N GLY A 196 13.33 -21.16 5.85
CA GLY A 196 13.94 -22.49 5.92
C GLY A 196 13.16 -23.52 6.74
N LYS A 197 12.01 -23.15 7.31
CA LYS A 197 11.15 -24.09 8.06
C LYS A 197 9.91 -24.50 7.27
N ALA A 198 9.67 -25.80 7.18
CA ALA A 198 8.45 -26.33 6.54
C ALA A 198 7.16 -26.13 7.36
N VAL A 199 7.29 -25.79 8.64
CA VAL A 199 6.14 -25.64 9.55
C VAL A 199 5.57 -24.24 9.45
N VAL A 200 4.25 -24.17 9.35
CA VAL A 200 3.47 -22.94 9.34
C VAL A 200 2.76 -22.78 10.68
N GLU A 201 2.94 -21.65 11.33
CA GLU A 201 2.17 -21.28 12.51
C GLU A 201 0.91 -20.54 12.08
N THR A 202 -0.26 -20.95 12.57
CA THR A 202 -1.51 -20.22 12.34
C THR A 202 -1.75 -19.26 13.50
N VAL A 203 -2.03 -18.00 13.19
CA VAL A 203 -2.34 -16.95 14.16
C VAL A 203 -3.85 -16.85 14.28
N LEU A 204 -4.37 -16.98 15.51
CA LEU A 204 -5.79 -16.74 15.76
C LEU A 204 -6.07 -15.24 15.94
N PRO A 205 -7.23 -14.74 15.48
CA PRO A 205 -7.70 -13.39 15.79
C PRO A 205 -7.57 -13.04 17.28
N GLY A 206 -6.85 -11.95 17.58
CA GLY A 206 -6.65 -11.47 18.95
C GLY A 206 -5.44 -12.08 19.67
N GLU A 207 -4.77 -13.08 19.09
CA GLU A 207 -3.50 -13.58 19.62
C GLU A 207 -2.34 -12.66 19.24
N ARG A 208 -1.39 -12.52 20.16
CA ARG A 208 -0.18 -11.75 19.91
C ARG A 208 0.76 -12.59 19.06
N ILE A 209 1.06 -12.11 17.85
CA ILE A 209 2.13 -12.69 17.03
C ILE A 209 3.44 -12.51 17.81
N GLN A 210 4.06 -13.62 18.21
CA GLN A 210 5.35 -13.58 18.90
C GLN A 210 6.42 -12.96 17.97
N PRO A 211 7.34 -12.15 18.51
CA PRO A 211 8.34 -11.44 17.70
C PRO A 211 9.29 -12.37 16.93
#